data_AF-A0A1Q3JET6-F1
#
_entry.id   AF-A0A1Q3JET6-F1
#
_cell.length_a   1.000
_cell.length_b   1.000
_cell.length_c   1.000
_cell.angle_alpha   90.00
_cell.angle_beta   90.00
_cell.angle_gamma   90.00
#
_symmetry.space_group_name_H-M   'P 1'
#
loop_
_entity.id
_entity.type
_entity.pdbx_description
1 polymer ?
#
loop_
_entity_poly.entity_id
_entity_poly.type
_entity_poly.pdbx_seq_one_letter_code
_entity_poly.pdbx_strand_id
1 'polypeptide(L)'
;MSLIDLTPDNALMTVRTAVETVLGVRNAAPTATIAMLDGDSLDRLEIVLALEELTGLDLPEVMVSTGRDTVGDIAEALSNIWARAQARSNRFADHNRT
;
A
#
# COMPACT_ATOMS: atom_id res chain seq x y z
N MET A 1 -6.02 -0.22 -18.49
CA MET A 1 -5.69 -0.01 -17.07
C MET A 1 -4.69 -1.09 -16.71
N SER A 2 -3.41 -0.73 -16.55
CA SER A 2 -2.38 -1.74 -16.22
C SER A 2 -2.63 -2.18 -14.79
N LEU A 3 -2.97 -3.45 -14.57
CA LEU A 3 -2.97 -4.02 -13.22
C LEU A 3 -1.52 -3.96 -12.73
N ILE A 4 -1.21 -3.08 -11.79
CA ILE A 4 0.05 -3.18 -11.06
C ILE A 4 0.01 -4.53 -10.35
N ASP A 5 0.95 -5.41 -10.70
CA ASP A 5 1.19 -6.65 -9.99
C ASP A 5 1.93 -6.30 -8.69
N LEU A 6 1.25 -6.41 -7.54
CA LEU A 6 1.81 -6.04 -6.24
C LEU A 6 2.59 -7.21 -5.63
N THR A 7 3.58 -7.71 -6.38
CA THR A 7 4.68 -8.53 -5.85
C THR A 7 5.36 -7.80 -4.69
N PRO A 8 6.09 -8.49 -3.79
CA PRO A 8 6.72 -7.84 -2.63
C PRO A 8 7.59 -6.62 -3.00
N ASP A 9 8.38 -6.72 -4.08
CA ASP A 9 9.22 -5.62 -4.55
C ASP A 9 8.40 -4.46 -5.12
N ASN A 10 7.33 -4.76 -5.87
CA ASN A 10 6.45 -3.74 -6.42
C ASN A 10 5.64 -3.04 -5.32
N ALA A 11 5.15 -3.77 -4.32
CA ALA A 11 4.46 -3.20 -3.18
C ALA A 11 5.37 -2.25 -2.39
N LEU A 12 6.63 -2.63 -2.16
CA LEU A 12 7.60 -1.76 -1.50
C LEU A 12 7.89 -0.50 -2.31
N MET A 13 8.04 -0.62 -3.64
CA MET A 13 8.19 0.54 -4.51
C MET A 13 6.96 1.45 -4.47
N THR A 14 5.75 0.89 -4.52
CA THR A 14 4.49 1.67 -4.44
C THR A 14 4.38 2.42 -3.12
N VAL A 15 4.69 1.78 -1.98
CA VAL A 15 4.70 2.47 -0.69
C VAL A 15 5.75 3.57 -0.64
N ARG A 16 6.96 3.33 -1.16
CA ARG A 16 7.98 4.38 -1.26
C ARG A 16 7.52 5.56 -2.12
N THR A 17 6.82 5.30 -3.22
CA THR A 17 6.25 6.36 -4.07
C THR A 17 5.19 7.17 -3.32
N ALA A 18 4.31 6.51 -2.56
CA ALA A 18 3.33 7.22 -1.73
C ALA A 18 4.01 8.07 -0.65
N VAL A 19 5.01 7.51 0.04
CA VAL A 19 5.81 8.23 1.05
C VAL A 19 6.57 9.41 0.44
N GLU A 20 7.18 9.26 -0.73
CA GLU A 20 7.85 10.38 -1.42
C GLU A 20 6.85 11.46 -1.84
N THR A 21 5.65 11.07 -2.28
CA THR A 21 4.61 12.01 -2.70
C THR A 21 4.11 12.88 -1.55
N VAL A 22 3.90 12.28 -0.37
CA VAL A 22 3.34 12.96 0.80
C VAL A 22 4.42 13.69 1.60
N LEU A 23 5.52 13.01 1.94
CA LEU A 23 6.55 13.53 2.84
C LEU A 23 7.78 14.10 2.12
N GLY A 24 7.89 13.95 0.79
CA GLY A 24 9.09 14.34 0.04
C GLY A 24 10.32 13.46 0.31
N VAL A 25 10.17 12.34 1.03
CA VAL A 25 11.28 11.47 1.42
C VAL A 25 11.53 10.41 0.35
N ARG A 26 12.65 10.54 -0.35
CA ARG A 26 13.09 9.57 -1.36
C ARG A 26 13.66 8.31 -0.74
N ASN A 27 13.37 7.17 -1.37
CA ASN A 27 13.95 5.86 -1.01
C ASN A 27 13.84 5.53 0.48
N ALA A 28 12.68 5.80 1.09
CA ALA A 28 12.42 5.49 2.48
C ALA A 28 12.86 4.04 2.83
N ALA A 29 13.62 3.91 3.91
CA ALA A 29 14.14 2.61 4.33
C ALA A 29 12.98 1.69 4.73
N PRO A 30 13.00 0.38 4.38
CA PRO A 30 11.91 -0.52 4.73
C PRO A 30 11.69 -0.63 6.24
N THR A 31 12.71 -0.37 7.04
CA THR A 31 12.67 -0.40 8.50
C THR A 31 12.27 0.94 9.14
N ALA A 32 12.12 2.01 8.36
CA ALA A 32 11.70 3.30 8.88
C ALA A 32 10.18 3.30 9.13
N THR A 33 9.75 3.86 10.25
CA THR A 33 8.33 4.18 10.48
C THR A 33 8.01 5.57 9.93
N ILE A 34 6.73 5.85 9.67
CA ILE A 34 6.31 7.18 9.22
C ILE A 34 6.72 8.28 10.21
N ALA A 35 6.67 8.01 11.51
CA ALA A 35 7.11 8.96 12.53
C ALA A 35 8.63 9.24 12.50
N MET A 36 9.46 8.28 12.08
CA MET A 36 10.91 8.51 11.89
C MET A 36 11.20 9.38 10.66
N LEU A 37 10.22 9.53 9.77
CA LEU A 37 10.29 10.35 8.56
C LEU A 37 9.62 11.72 8.76
N ASP A 38 9.48 12.15 10.02
CA ASP A 38 8.77 13.38 10.44
C ASP A 38 7.27 13.43 10.05
N GLY A 39 6.67 12.28 9.74
CA GLY A 39 5.25 12.19 9.38
C GLY A 39 4.30 12.06 10.58
N ASP A 40 3.19 12.77 10.53
CA ASP A 40 2.15 12.81 11.55
C ASP A 40 0.90 11.97 11.21
N SER A 41 -0.22 12.18 11.92
CA SER A 41 -1.46 11.45 11.65
C SER A 41 -2.15 11.83 10.34
N LEU A 42 -2.05 13.08 9.92
CA LEU A 42 -2.61 13.54 8.65
C LEU A 42 -1.80 12.94 7.50
N ASP A 43 -0.47 12.98 7.58
CA ASP A 43 0.39 12.38 6.55
C ASP A 43 0.13 10.89 6.37
N ARG A 44 -0.13 10.17 7.47
CA ARG A 44 -0.50 8.76 7.43
C ARG A 44 -1.78 8.49 6.62
N LEU A 45 -2.80 9.33 6.79
CA LEU A 45 -4.02 9.25 6.00
C LEU A 45 -3.75 9.59 4.53
N GLU A 46 -2.98 10.64 4.26
CA GLU A 46 -2.61 11.02 2.89
C GLU A 46 -1.82 9.94 2.18
N ILE A 47 -0.96 9.20 2.89
CA ILE A 47 -0.26 8.03 2.35
C ILE A 47 -1.25 6.94 1.96
N VAL A 48 -2.27 6.66 2.77
CA VAL A 48 -3.31 5.68 2.42
C VAL A 48 -4.04 6.13 1.14
N LEU A 49 -4.48 7.39 1.07
CA LEU A 49 -5.16 7.93 -0.12
C LEU A 49 -4.27 7.87 -1.37
N ALA A 50 -2.98 8.21 -1.25
CA ALA A 50 -2.03 8.10 -2.35
C ALA A 50 -1.85 6.64 -2.81
N LEU A 51 -1.84 5.67 -1.87
CA LEU A 51 -1.79 4.25 -2.21
C LEU A 51 -3.05 3.78 -2.95
N GLU A 52 -4.23 4.25 -2.55
CA GLU A 52 -5.49 3.96 -3.26
C GLU A 52 -5.45 4.51 -4.68
N GLU A 53 -5.00 5.74 -4.87
CA GLU A 53 -4.88 6.34 -6.21
C GLU A 53 -3.88 5.58 -7.09
N LEU A 54 -2.73 5.19 -6.53
CA LEU A 54 -1.70 4.45 -7.26
C LEU A 54 -2.15 3.04 -7.64
N THR A 55 -2.91 2.36 -6.78
CA THR A 55 -3.22 0.93 -6.94
C THR A 55 -4.63 0.65 -7.46
N GLY A 56 -5.54 1.62 -7.33
CA GLY A 56 -6.98 1.44 -7.56
C GLY A 56 -7.66 0.52 -6.55
N LEU A 57 -7.03 0.26 -5.41
CA LEU A 57 -7.61 -0.51 -4.30
C LEU A 57 -8.35 0.42 -3.33
N ASP A 58 -9.37 -0.13 -2.68
CA ASP A 58 -10.03 0.47 -1.50
C ASP A 58 -9.29 -0.06 -0.26
N LEU A 59 -8.60 0.83 0.45
CA LEU A 59 -7.66 0.50 1.52
C LEU A 59 -8.22 0.95 2.89
N PRO A 60 -8.04 0.15 3.95
CA PRO A 60 -8.44 0.58 5.29
C PRO A 60 -7.60 1.78 5.75
N GLU A 61 -8.24 2.85 6.22
CA GLU A 61 -7.55 4.02 6.81
C GLU A 61 -6.56 3.62 7.93
N VAL A 62 -6.88 2.54 8.65
CA VAL A 62 -6.05 2.02 9.74
C VAL A 62 -4.77 1.31 9.29
N MET A 63 -4.59 1.09 7.99
CA MET A 63 -3.43 0.41 7.40
C MET A 63 -2.11 1.09 7.75
N VAL A 64 -2.14 2.40 7.97
CA VAL A 64 -1.00 3.20 8.44
C VAL A 64 -1.43 3.92 9.70
N SER A 65 -1.63 3.23 10.83
CA SER A 65 -2.18 3.91 12.04
C SER A 65 -1.46 3.66 13.35
N THR A 66 -0.58 2.67 13.47
CA THR A 66 -0.03 2.35 14.81
C THR A 66 1.18 3.18 15.21
N GLY A 67 1.73 4.00 14.28
CA GLY A 67 2.98 4.74 14.47
C GLY A 67 4.22 3.85 14.60
N ARG A 68 4.04 2.52 14.58
CA ARG A 68 5.08 1.49 14.63
C ARG A 68 5.24 0.75 13.31
N ASP A 69 4.26 0.87 12.43
CA ASP A 69 4.29 0.26 11.11
C ASP A 69 5.45 0.86 10.31
N THR A 70 6.38 0.00 9.93
CA THR A 70 7.49 0.36 9.06
C THR A 70 6.99 0.43 7.61
N VAL A 71 7.75 1.11 6.74
CA VAL A 71 7.49 1.11 5.29
C VAL A 71 7.39 -0.31 4.73
N GLY A 72 8.18 -1.25 5.25
CA GLY A 72 8.12 -2.68 4.91
C GLY A 72 6.81 -3.34 5.37
N ASP A 73 6.36 -3.08 6.59
CA ASP A 73 5.09 -3.63 7.11
C ASP A 73 3.90 -3.14 6.29
N ILE A 74 3.90 -1.86 5.90
CA ILE A 74 2.87 -1.27 5.04
C ILE A 74 2.88 -1.94 3.65
N ALA A 75 4.07 -2.21 3.09
CA ALA A 75 4.21 -2.89 1.81
C ALA A 75 3.72 -4.35 1.86
N GLU A 76 4.02 -5.06 2.95
CA GLU A 76 3.51 -6.42 3.18
C GLU A 76 1.99 -6.41 3.30
N ALA A 77 1.42 -5.48 4.06
CA ALA A 77 -0.02 -5.31 4.19
C ALA A 77 -0.68 -5.03 2.83
N LEU A 78 -0.07 -4.17 2.00
CA LEU A 78 -0.56 -3.85 0.67
C LEU A 78 -0.59 -5.08 -0.25
N SER A 79 0.51 -5.84 -0.30
CA SER A 79 0.61 -7.07 -1.09
C SER A 79 -0.42 -8.10 -0.65
N ASN A 80 -0.63 -8.25 0.67
CA ASN A 80 -1.65 -9.14 1.22
C ASN A 80 -3.09 -8.74 0.85
N ILE A 81 -3.40 -7.44 0.86
CA ILE A 81 -4.72 -6.92 0.44
C ILE A 81 -4.95 -7.21 -1.04
N TRP A 82 -3.96 -6.93 -1.89
CA TRP A 82 -4.04 -7.17 -3.32
C TRP A 82 -4.22 -8.66 -3.65
N ALA A 83 -3.44 -9.55 -3.02
CA ALA A 83 -3.56 -10.99 -3.23
C ALA A 83 -4.98 -11.49 -2.88
N ARG A 84 -5.59 -10.95 -1.81
CA ARG A 84 -6.98 -11.25 -1.43
C ARG A 84 -7.99 -10.69 -2.43
N ALA A 85 -7.76 -9.51 -2.99
CA ALA A 85 -8.59 -8.93 -4.04
C ALA A 85 -8.55 -9.79 -5.32
N GLN A 86 -7.35 -10.21 -5.74
CA GLN A 86 -7.16 -11.06 -6.92
C GLN A 86 -7.81 -12.44 -6.74
N ALA A 87 -7.63 -13.07 -5.57
CA ALA A 87 -8.25 -14.36 -5.25
C ALA A 87 -9.79 -14.31 -5.20
N ARG A 88 -10.37 -13.15 -4.86
CA ARG A 88 -11.82 -12.93 -4.98
C ARG A 88 -12.24 -12.82 -6.44
N SER A 89 -11.56 -11.97 -7.23
CA SER A 89 -11.84 -11.77 -8.65
C SER A 89 -11.82 -13.09 -9.45
N ASN A 90 -10.77 -13.90 -9.26
CA ASN A 90 -10.63 -15.18 -9.95
C ASN A 90 -11.76 -16.17 -9.64
N ARG A 91 -12.28 -16.19 -8.40
CA ARG A 91 -13.40 -17.08 -8.01
C ARG A 91 -14.71 -16.72 -8.74
N PHE A 92 -14.96 -15.45 -8.98
CA PHE A 92 -16.16 -15.02 -9.72
C PHE A 92 -16.04 -15.27 -11.23
N ALA A 93 -14.83 -15.20 -11.78
CA ALA A 93 -14.58 -15.47 -13.20
C ALA A 93 -14.84 -16.95 -13.57
N ASP A 94 -14.51 -17.89 -12.68
CA ASP A 94 -14.76 -19.32 -12.92
C ASP A 94 -16.24 -19.71 -12.77
N HIS A 95 -17.00 -19.05 -11.88
CA HIS A 95 -18.43 -19.33 -11.70
C HIS A 95 -19.32 -18.86 -12.86
N ASN A 96 -18.83 -17.97 -13.72
CA ASN A 96 -19.61 -17.39 -14.83
C ASN A 96 -19.33 -18.04 -16.19
N ARG A 97 -18.59 -19.17 -16.19
CA ARG A 97 -18.20 -19.95 -17.39
C ARG A 97 -18.93 -21.29 -17.53
N THR A 98 -19.91 -21.58 -16.68
CA THR A 98 -20.78 -22.78 -16.74
C THR A 98 -22.20 -22.39 -17.08
#